data_AF-A0A510HGW1-F1
#
_entry.id   AF-A0A510HGW1-F1
#
_cell.length_a   1.000
_cell.length_b   1.000
_cell.length_c   1.000
_cell.angle_alpha   90.00
_cell.angle_beta   90.00
_cell.angle_gamma   90.00
#
_symmetry.space_group_name_H-M   'P 1'
#
loop_
_entity.id
_entity.type
_entity.pdbx_description
1 polymer ?
#
loop_
_entity_poly.entity_id
_entity_poly.type
_entity_poly.pdbx_seq_one_letter_code
_entity_poly.pdbx_strand_id
1 'polypeptide(L)'
;MNSDIQQLFITYEHAFSALDVARQADLFGDSFLSAGPRGVIAGSKAQFTQMAEQMAAFYKGVGFSGARIVSMEEKPITVAFSLVDVRWEVLFRRQEEKYVQFDV
;
A
#
# COMPACT_ATOMS: atom_id res chain seq x y z
N MET A 1 13.31 -1.82 17.13
CA MET A 1 12.41 -2.59 16.25
C MET A 1 13.12 -3.87 15.85
N ASN A 2 12.41 -4.98 15.83
CA ASN A 2 12.88 -6.27 15.34
C ASN A 2 13.30 -6.16 13.85
N SER A 3 14.44 -6.75 13.49
CA SER A 3 14.99 -6.70 12.13
C SER A 3 14.05 -7.30 11.08
N ASP A 4 13.34 -8.37 11.43
CA ASP A 4 12.48 -9.09 10.49
C ASP A 4 11.21 -8.28 10.20
N ILE A 5 10.67 -7.65 11.23
CA ILE A 5 9.54 -6.71 11.10
C ILE A 5 9.95 -5.51 10.25
N GLN A 6 11.12 -4.94 10.51
CA GLN A 6 11.64 -3.84 9.70
C GLN A 6 11.80 -4.26 8.23
N GLN A 7 12.34 -5.45 7.98
CA GLN A 7 12.53 -5.97 6.63
C GLN A 7 11.19 -6.23 5.91
N LEU A 8 10.16 -6.70 6.64
CA LEU A 8 8.82 -6.87 6.09
C LEU A 8 8.29 -5.53 5.56
N PHE A 9 8.35 -4.47 6.35
CA PHE A 9 7.84 -3.16 5.95
C PHE A 9 8.66 -2.50 4.84
N ILE A 10 9.99 -2.65 4.85
CA ILE A 10 10.84 -2.21 3.73
C ILE A 10 10.47 -2.95 2.44
N THR A 11 10.26 -4.26 2.52
CA THR A 11 9.85 -5.06 1.36
C THR A 11 8.48 -4.62 0.85
N TYR A 12 7.54 -4.35 1.77
CA TYR A 12 6.23 -3.82 1.41
C TYR A 12 6.33 -2.45 0.74
N GLU A 13 7.12 -1.52 1.27
CA GLU A 13 7.33 -0.18 0.69
C GLU A 13 7.82 -0.29 -0.75
N HIS A 14 8.85 -1.10 -1.00
CA HIS A 14 9.39 -1.29 -2.34
C HIS A 14 8.35 -1.90 -3.29
N ALA A 15 7.61 -2.92 -2.83
CA ALA A 15 6.57 -3.56 -3.61
C ALA A 15 5.43 -2.59 -3.94
N PHE A 16 4.96 -1.81 -2.96
CA PHE A 16 3.92 -0.81 -3.15
C PHE A 16 4.39 0.33 -4.07
N SER A 17 5.61 0.83 -3.89
CA SER A 17 6.19 1.87 -4.74
C SER A 17 6.41 1.41 -6.18
N ALA A 18 6.63 0.11 -6.41
CA ALA A 18 6.73 -0.47 -7.74
C ALA A 18 5.37 -0.89 -8.32
N LEU A 19 4.29 -0.77 -7.55
CA LEU A 19 2.97 -1.35 -7.85
C LEU A 19 3.04 -2.87 -8.14
N ASP A 20 3.96 -3.57 -7.48
CA ASP A 20 4.10 -5.03 -7.53
C ASP A 20 3.07 -5.67 -6.59
N VAL A 21 1.93 -6.02 -7.16
CA VAL A 21 0.78 -6.56 -6.42
C VAL A 21 1.08 -7.95 -5.84
N ALA A 22 1.77 -8.80 -6.60
CA ALA A 22 2.10 -10.15 -6.16
C ALA A 22 2.99 -10.10 -4.92
N ARG A 23 4.04 -9.27 -4.96
CA ARG A 23 4.96 -9.09 -3.83
C ARG A 23 4.28 -8.47 -2.62
N GLN A 24 3.32 -7.56 -2.81
CA GLN A 24 2.50 -7.05 -1.71
C GLN A 24 1.67 -8.16 -1.08
N ALA A 25 0.97 -8.96 -1.89
CA ALA A 25 0.07 -10.01 -1.43
C ALA A 25 0.80 -11.09 -0.60
N ASP A 26 2.04 -11.43 -0.98
CA ASP A 26 2.87 -12.40 -0.25
C ASP A 26 3.16 -12.00 1.21
N LEU A 27 3.10 -10.70 1.54
CA LEU A 27 3.37 -10.18 2.88
C LEU A 27 2.14 -10.22 3.80
N PHE A 28 0.96 -10.56 3.27
CA PHE A 28 -0.25 -10.75 4.06
C PHE A 28 -0.41 -12.21 4.51
N GLY A 29 -1.08 -12.39 5.64
CA GLY A 29 -1.67 -13.68 5.98
C GLY A 29 -2.77 -14.08 4.99
N ASP A 30 -3.18 -15.35 5.02
CA ASP A 30 -4.21 -15.86 4.11
C ASP A 30 -5.58 -15.19 4.32
N SER A 31 -5.85 -14.77 5.55
CA SER A 31 -7.02 -13.98 5.95
C SER A 31 -6.58 -12.78 6.78
N PHE A 32 -7.24 -11.64 6.58
CA PHE A 32 -6.91 -10.41 7.30
C PHE A 32 -8.13 -9.50 7.43
N LEU A 33 -8.01 -8.51 8.32
CA LEU A 33 -8.95 -7.40 8.47
C LEU A 33 -8.29 -6.12 7.97
N SER A 34 -9.00 -5.37 7.14
CA SER A 34 -8.61 -4.03 6.71
C SER A 34 -9.66 -3.04 7.17
N ALA A 35 -9.23 -2.04 7.94
CA ALA A 35 -10.09 -0.95 8.38
C ALA A 35 -9.70 0.35 7.65
N GLY A 36 -10.69 1.06 7.13
CA GLY A 36 -10.48 2.34 6.47
C GLY A 36 -11.71 3.26 6.60
N PRO A 37 -11.71 4.42 5.93
CA PRO A 37 -12.79 5.42 6.03
C PRO A 37 -14.19 4.90 5.64
N ARG A 38 -14.25 3.80 4.90
CA ARG A 38 -15.50 3.15 4.47
C ARG A 38 -15.93 1.98 5.35
N GLY A 39 -15.26 1.78 6.50
CA GLY A 39 -15.54 0.68 7.44
C GLY A 39 -14.48 -0.41 7.41
N VAL A 40 -14.84 -1.56 7.98
CA VAL A 40 -13.97 -2.74 8.13
C VAL A 40 -14.35 -3.80 7.10
N ILE A 41 -13.34 -4.36 6.45
CA ILE A 41 -13.47 -5.46 5.49
C ILE A 41 -12.69 -6.65 6.02
N ALA A 42 -13.36 -7.81 6.11
CA ALA A 42 -12.68 -9.10 6.24
C ALA A 42 -12.40 -9.63 4.83
N GLY A 43 -11.12 -9.90 4.56
CA GLY A 43 -10.67 -10.29 3.24
C GLY A 43 -9.69 -11.46 3.27
N SER A 44 -9.55 -12.11 2.12
CA SER A 44 -8.50 -13.08 1.85
C SER A 44 -7.41 -12.50 0.94
N LYS A 45 -6.24 -13.12 0.95
CA LYS A 45 -5.12 -12.78 0.04
C LYS A 45 -5.55 -12.79 -1.44
N ALA A 46 -6.41 -13.73 -1.83
CA ALA A 46 -6.93 -13.80 -3.20
C ALA A 46 -7.81 -12.59 -3.56
N GLN A 47 -8.69 -12.19 -2.64
CA GLN A 47 -9.53 -10.99 -2.82
C GLN A 47 -8.69 -9.71 -2.85
N PHE A 48 -7.67 -9.62 -2.00
CA PHE A 48 -6.71 -8.52 -2.02
C PHE A 48 -6.05 -8.39 -3.39
N THR A 49 -5.53 -9.50 -3.94
CA THR A 49 -4.82 -9.51 -5.23
C THR A 49 -5.69 -8.96 -6.36
N GLN A 50 -6.93 -9.42 -6.49
CA GLN A 50 -7.87 -8.91 -7.50
C GLN A 50 -8.14 -7.41 -7.35
N MET A 51 -8.33 -6.94 -6.11
CA MET A 51 -8.60 -5.52 -5.85
C MET A 51 -7.34 -4.65 -6.07
N ALA A 52 -6.18 -5.13 -5.66
CA ALA A 52 -4.92 -4.41 -5.72
C ALA A 52 -4.47 -4.16 -7.16
N GLU A 53 -4.76 -5.07 -8.11
CA GLU A 53 -4.52 -4.84 -9.54
C GLU A 53 -5.33 -3.65 -10.07
N GLN A 54 -6.62 -3.57 -9.71
CA GLN A 54 -7.49 -2.45 -10.09
C GLN A 54 -7.00 -1.14 -9.48
N MET A 55 -6.56 -1.17 -8.22
CA MET A 55 -6.01 -0.01 -7.52
C MET A 55 -4.66 0.43 -8.12
N ALA A 56 -3.79 -0.50 -8.52
CA ALA A 56 -2.53 -0.19 -9.18
C ALA A 56 -2.75 0.52 -10.53
N ALA A 57 -3.71 0.04 -11.33
CA ALA A 57 -4.10 0.69 -12.58
C ALA A 57 -4.64 2.11 -12.32
N PHE A 58 -5.50 2.28 -11.31
CA PHE A 58 -6.01 3.59 -10.89
C PHE A 58 -4.88 4.52 -10.46
N TYR A 59 -3.99 4.07 -9.56
CA TYR A 59 -2.88 4.88 -9.05
C TYR A 59 -1.95 5.35 -10.17
N LYS A 60 -1.58 4.46 -11.09
CA LYS A 60 -0.83 4.83 -12.29
C LYS A 60 -1.60 5.89 -13.10
N GLY A 61 -2.91 5.68 -13.28
CA GLY A 61 -3.82 6.58 -13.99
C GLY A 61 -4.00 7.96 -13.36
N VAL A 62 -3.71 8.15 -12.07
CA VAL A 62 -3.76 9.46 -11.38
C VAL A 62 -2.37 10.04 -11.06
N GLY A 63 -1.31 9.46 -11.64
CA GLY A 63 0.04 10.03 -11.59
C GLY A 63 0.89 9.53 -10.43
N PHE A 64 0.58 8.37 -9.87
CA PHE A 64 1.41 7.74 -8.84
C PHE A 64 2.87 7.63 -9.30
N SER A 65 3.79 8.01 -8.40
CA SER A 65 5.22 8.06 -8.68
C SER A 65 6.08 7.39 -7.62
N GLY A 66 5.48 6.96 -6.51
CA GLY A 66 6.14 6.18 -5.48
C GLY A 66 5.50 6.35 -4.12
N ALA A 67 6.02 5.59 -3.16
CA ALA A 67 5.67 5.71 -1.76
C ALA A 67 6.92 5.50 -0.91
N ARG A 68 6.87 5.99 0.34
CA ARG A 68 7.90 5.76 1.34
C ARG A 68 7.32 5.71 2.73
N ILE A 69 7.95 4.98 3.62
CA ILE A 69 7.72 4.96 5.04
C ILE A 69 8.54 6.09 5.66
N VAL A 70 7.84 6.94 6.41
CA VAL A 70 8.42 8.09 7.12
C VAL A 70 8.87 7.69 8.51
N SER A 71 8.06 6.87 9.19
CA SER A 71 8.37 6.39 10.54
C SER A 71 7.67 5.07 10.81
N MET A 72 8.28 4.28 11.69
CA MET A 72 7.74 3.03 12.21
C MET A 72 7.97 2.97 13.71
N GLU A 73 6.96 2.58 14.46
CA GLU A 73 7.05 2.29 15.89
C GLU A 73 6.48 0.90 16.17
N GLU A 74 7.34 -0.02 16.59
CA GLU A 74 6.92 -1.35 17.01
C GLU A 74 6.47 -1.34 18.46
N LYS A 75 5.31 -1.96 18.71
CA LYS A 75 4.72 -2.22 20.02
C LYS A 75 4.56 -3.74 20.18
N PRO A 76 5.56 -4.43 20.75
CA PRO A 76 5.47 -5.87 20.98
C PRO A 76 4.28 -6.20 21.89
N ILE A 77 3.51 -7.23 21.52
CA ILE A 77 2.39 -7.74 22.33
C ILE A 77 2.79 -9.05 22.99
N THR A 78 3.35 -9.98 22.20
CA THR A 78 3.90 -11.26 22.66
C THR A 78 5.13 -11.62 21.84
N VAL A 79 5.73 -12.79 22.11
CA VAL A 79 6.80 -13.36 21.27
C VAL A 79 6.39 -13.64 19.83
N ALA A 80 5.08 -13.81 19.57
CA ALA A 80 4.54 -14.17 18.25
C ALA A 80 3.81 -13.00 17.56
N PHE A 81 3.55 -11.90 18.27
CA PHE A 81 2.71 -10.82 17.78
C PHE A 81 3.28 -9.46 18.17
N SER A 82 3.40 -8.57 17.19
CA SER A 82 3.70 -7.16 17.37
C SER A 82 2.67 -6.32 16.65
N LEU A 83 2.32 -5.17 17.22
CA LEU A 83 1.65 -4.09 16.52
C LEU A 83 2.74 -3.15 15.98
N VAL A 84 2.54 -2.59 14.79
CA VAL A 84 3.45 -1.58 14.25
C VAL A 84 2.64 -0.39 13.76
N ASP A 85 2.93 0.78 14.34
CA ASP A 85 2.39 2.04 13.85
C ASP A 85 3.30 2.57 12.76
N VAL A 86 2.78 2.66 11.53
CA VAL A 86 3.56 3.07 10.36
C VAL A 86 2.98 4.34 9.77
N ARG A 87 3.82 5.34 9.56
CA ARG A 87 3.51 6.55 8.81
C ARG A 87 4.13 6.44 7.43
N TRP A 88 3.33 6.68 6.40
CA TRP A 88 3.71 6.52 5.00
C TRP A 88 3.34 7.78 4.24
N GLU A 89 4.08 8.04 3.17
CA GLU A 89 3.80 9.09 2.20
C GLU A 89 3.66 8.45 0.83
N VAL A 90 2.68 8.94 0.06
CA VAL A 90 2.46 8.53 -1.33
C VAL A 90 2.57 9.77 -2.21
N LEU A 91 3.35 9.67 -3.27
CA LEU A 91 3.64 10.78 -4.17
C LEU A 91 2.88 10.63 -5.49
N PHE A 92 2.09 11.64 -5.82
CA PHE A 92 1.43 11.77 -7.11
C PHE A 92 2.02 12.95 -7.87
N ARG A 93 2.44 12.72 -9.10
CA ARG A 93 2.83 13.77 -10.04
C ARG A 93 1.60 14.30 -10.74
N ARG A 94 1.54 15.62 -10.87
CA ARG A 94 0.57 16.29 -11.73
C ARG A 94 0.71 15.73 -13.16
N GLN A 95 -0.39 15.26 -13.73
CA GLN A 95 -0.44 14.87 -15.13
C GLN A 95 -0.54 16.10 -16.04
N GLU A 96 -0.14 15.94 -17.30
CA GLU A 96 -0.02 17.03 -18.29
C GLU A 96 -1.23 17.97 -18.32
N GLU A 97 -0.96 19.26 -18.56
CA GLU A 97 -2.01 20.24 -18.84
C GLU A 97 -2.75 19.85 -20.12
N LYS A 98 -4.00 19.38 -19.97
CA LYS A 98 -4.89 19.21 -21.12
C LYS A 98 -5.51 20.56 -21.46
N TYR A 99 -5.06 21.18 -22.54
CA TYR A 99 -5.80 22.29 -23.14
C TYR A 99 -7.08 21.74 -23.77
N VAL A 100 -8.23 22.27 -23.35
CA VAL A 100 -9.50 22.02 -24.02
C VAL A 100 -9.60 23.03 -25.16
N GLN A 101 -9.56 22.55 -26.40
CA GLN A 101 -9.89 23.39 -27.55
C GLN A 101 -11.40 23.60 -27.56
N PHE A 102 -11.81 24.86 -27.60
CA PHE A 102 -13.18 25.25 -27.90
C PHE A 102 -13.22 25.70 -29.37
N ASP A 103 -14.13 25.15 -30.17
CA ASP A 103 -14.55 25.81 -31.41
C ASP A 103 -15.42 27.00 -31.02
N VAL A 104 -14.98 28.21 -31.35
CA VAL A 104 -15.72 29.47 -31.17
C VAL A 104 -15.95 30.11 -32.52
#